data_AF-A0A931R6U5-F1
#
_entry.id   AF-A0A931R6U5-F1
#
_cell.length_a   1.000
_cell.length_b   1.000
_cell.length_c   1.000
_cell.angle_alpha   90.00
_cell.angle_beta   90.00
_cell.angle_gamma   90.00
#
_symmetry.space_group_name_H-M   'P 1'
#
loop_
_entity.id
_entity.type
_entity.pdbx_description
1 polymer ?
#
loop_
_entity_poly.entity_id
_entity_poly.type
_entity_poly.pdbx_seq_one_letter_code
_entity_poly.pdbx_strand_id
1 'polypeptide(L)'
;MAQRSELDAGASTSTDLRDLGAGGTLQFNPDGSFNAAGSTVSGITGLSWVGGGTQTIAPGSLSFDGSVQYAQPSSLMSLSTNGYGGGFFTGVSIDGGGAITGRYSNGVTRPIGTIVLANFTSPDGLDPAGDGLYRATAESGAALTGAPGQNGMGQIVSGALEMSTVDLAREMVALITSQRSFQINSRVITVADQMYAEAAELKQ
;
A
#
# COMPACT_ATOMS: atom_id res chain seq x y z
N MET A 1 38.80 18.58 19.11
CA MET A 1 37.99 18.25 17.92
C MET A 1 38.96 17.89 16.82
N ALA A 2 39.11 16.59 16.52
CA ALA A 2 40.14 16.11 15.60
C ALA A 2 39.71 16.43 14.16
N GLN A 3 40.48 17.31 13.51
CA GLN A 3 40.38 17.59 12.08
C GLN A 3 40.65 16.27 11.34
N ARG A 4 39.65 15.73 10.65
CA ARG A 4 39.80 14.50 9.88
C ARG A 4 40.74 14.78 8.72
N SER A 5 41.97 14.29 8.82
CA SER A 5 43.07 14.45 7.84
C SER A 5 42.81 13.80 6.48
N GLU A 6 41.64 13.20 6.29
CA GLU A 6 41.26 12.39 5.12
C GLU A 6 40.79 13.23 3.92
N LEU A 7 40.70 14.55 4.07
CA LEU A 7 40.27 15.49 3.02
C LEU A 7 41.43 16.33 2.44
N ASP A 8 42.69 16.02 2.81
CA ASP A 8 43.85 16.66 2.19
C ASP A 8 44.10 16.04 0.81
N ALA A 9 44.19 16.89 -0.23
CA ALA A 9 44.36 16.52 -1.63
C ALA A 9 45.67 15.75 -1.92
N GLY A 10 46.59 15.66 -0.94
CA GLY A 10 47.81 14.84 -1.01
C GLY A 10 47.62 13.36 -0.61
N ALA A 11 46.45 12.94 -0.13
CA ALA A 11 46.22 11.59 0.41
C ALA A 11 45.82 10.55 -0.66
N SER A 12 46.60 10.40 -1.74
CA SER A 12 46.33 9.39 -2.79
C SER A 12 46.65 7.94 -2.35
N THR A 13 46.96 7.70 -1.08
CA THR A 13 47.39 6.39 -0.53
C THR A 13 46.43 5.81 0.51
N SER A 14 45.32 6.50 0.85
CA SER A 14 44.29 5.91 1.70
C SER A 14 43.51 4.84 0.94
N THR A 15 43.51 3.60 1.43
CA THR A 15 42.66 2.53 0.90
C THR A 15 41.17 2.78 1.08
N ASP A 16 40.80 3.75 1.92
CA ASP A 16 39.40 4.05 2.27
C ASP A 16 38.76 5.07 1.32
N LEU A 17 39.57 5.92 0.66
CA LEU A 17 39.11 6.95 -0.27
C LEU A 17 39.94 6.92 -1.54
N ARG A 18 39.32 6.53 -2.65
CA ARG A 18 39.92 6.65 -3.98
C ARG A 18 39.59 8.02 -4.55
N ASP A 19 40.60 8.81 -4.90
CA ASP A 19 40.40 9.98 -5.74
C ASP A 19 39.88 9.52 -7.11
N LEU A 20 38.65 9.90 -7.43
CA LEU A 20 37.97 9.52 -8.66
C LEU A 20 38.32 10.44 -9.83
N GLY A 21 39.23 11.41 -9.63
CA GLY A 21 39.74 12.29 -10.68
C GLY A 21 38.68 13.23 -11.26
N ALA A 22 37.63 13.51 -10.49
CA ALA A 22 36.51 14.34 -10.92
C ALA A 22 36.88 15.83 -10.88
N GLY A 23 37.37 16.37 -11.99
CA GLY A 23 37.67 17.78 -12.15
C GLY A 23 36.43 18.65 -12.36
N GLY A 24 36.33 19.76 -11.63
CA GLY A 24 35.27 20.75 -11.75
C GLY A 24 35.61 22.05 -11.04
N THR A 25 35.02 23.17 -11.46
CA THR A 25 35.16 24.46 -10.78
C THR A 25 33.87 24.76 -10.04
N LEU A 26 33.93 24.98 -8.72
CA LEU A 26 32.83 25.58 -7.97
C LEU A 26 33.00 27.10 -7.97
N GLN A 27 31.98 27.80 -8.43
CA GLN A 27 31.92 29.26 -8.40
C GLN A 27 30.94 29.72 -7.32
N PHE A 28 31.27 30.83 -6.69
CA PHE A 28 30.43 31.49 -5.69
C PHE A 28 30.18 32.93 -6.11
N ASN A 29 29.01 33.43 -5.76
CA ASN A 29 28.65 34.82 -5.96
C ASN A 29 29.39 35.70 -4.93
N PRO A 30 29.46 37.03 -5.14
CA PRO A 30 30.08 37.95 -4.19
C PRO A 30 29.47 37.95 -2.78
N ASP A 31 28.24 37.44 -2.62
CA ASP A 31 27.56 37.27 -1.33
C ASP A 31 27.93 35.95 -0.62
N GLY A 32 28.81 35.13 -1.21
CA GLY A 32 29.24 33.84 -0.68
C GLY A 32 28.28 32.67 -0.99
N SER A 33 27.19 32.90 -1.72
CA SER A 33 26.26 31.85 -2.16
C SER A 33 26.82 31.05 -3.35
N PHE A 34 26.43 29.78 -3.44
CA PHE A 34 26.85 28.91 -4.55
C PHE A 34 26.25 29.35 -5.89
N ASN A 35 27.10 29.53 -6.92
CA ASN A 35 26.69 29.82 -8.29
C ASN A 35 26.66 28.51 -9.11
N ALA A 36 25.50 27.86 -9.14
CA ALA A 36 25.31 26.60 -9.86
C ALA A 36 25.52 26.73 -11.38
N ALA A 37 25.15 27.86 -12.00
CA ALA A 37 25.24 28.07 -13.44
C ALA A 37 26.67 28.27 -13.94
N GLY A 38 27.53 28.88 -13.10
CA GLY A 38 28.95 29.07 -13.36
C GLY A 38 29.83 27.90 -12.90
N SER A 39 29.27 26.99 -12.10
CA SER A 39 29.99 25.83 -11.58
C SER A 39 29.94 24.67 -12.55
N THR A 40 31.07 24.03 -12.76
CA THR A 40 31.16 22.76 -13.50
C THR A 40 31.57 21.67 -12.52
N VAL A 41 30.80 20.59 -12.48
CA VAL A 41 31.17 19.39 -11.73
C VAL A 41 31.22 18.27 -12.74
N SER A 42 32.43 17.80 -13.06
CA SER A 42 32.61 16.70 -13.99
C SER A 42 33.40 15.59 -13.32
N GLY A 43 33.03 14.34 -13.59
CA GLY A 43 33.98 13.24 -13.46
C GLY A 43 33.64 12.09 -12.53
N ILE A 44 32.37 11.75 -12.37
CA ILE A 44 32.03 10.35 -12.11
C ILE A 44 30.97 9.94 -13.12
N THR A 45 31.39 9.31 -14.21
CA THR A 45 30.50 8.82 -15.28
C THR A 45 30.28 7.32 -15.22
N GLY A 46 31.05 6.60 -14.39
CA GLY A 46 30.88 5.17 -14.16
C GLY A 46 31.80 4.62 -13.07
N LEU A 47 31.23 3.84 -12.17
CA LEU A 47 31.96 3.05 -11.16
C LEU A 47 31.87 1.57 -11.54
N SER A 48 33.01 0.88 -11.56
CA SER A 48 33.06 -0.58 -11.65
C SER A 48 33.44 -1.12 -10.27
N TRP A 49 32.49 -1.81 -9.63
CA TRP A 49 32.67 -2.41 -8.32
C TRP A 49 33.46 -3.72 -8.45
N VAL A 50 34.29 -4.01 -7.43
CA VAL A 50 34.92 -5.32 -7.29
C VAL A 50 33.81 -6.36 -7.21
N GLY A 51 33.71 -7.23 -8.22
CA GLY A 51 32.57 -8.16 -8.40
C GLY A 51 31.75 -7.91 -9.67
N GLY A 52 32.09 -6.92 -10.49
CA GLY A 52 31.56 -6.75 -11.85
C GLY A 52 30.27 -5.92 -11.95
N GLY A 53 29.75 -5.40 -10.83
CA GLY A 53 28.65 -4.44 -10.85
C GLY A 53 29.11 -3.11 -11.43
N THR A 54 28.47 -2.64 -12.48
CA THR A 54 28.71 -1.29 -13.05
C THR A 54 27.60 -0.35 -12.61
N GLN A 55 27.97 0.78 -12.00
CA GLN A 55 27.05 1.87 -11.68
C GLN A 55 27.33 3.06 -12.57
N THR A 56 26.38 3.43 -13.42
CA THR A 56 26.43 4.68 -14.17
C THR A 56 25.96 5.80 -13.26
N ILE A 57 26.83 6.76 -12.98
CA ILE A 57 26.46 8.00 -12.30
C ILE A 57 26.15 9.03 -13.39
N ALA A 58 24.90 9.47 -13.48
CA ALA A 58 24.48 10.42 -14.50
C ALA A 58 25.16 11.80 -14.27
N PRO A 59 25.47 12.57 -15.32
CA PRO A 59 25.89 13.96 -15.18
C PRO A 59 24.90 14.74 -14.30
N GLY A 60 25.41 15.47 -13.31
CA GLY A 60 24.57 16.19 -12.33
C GLY A 60 24.13 15.39 -11.10
N SER A 61 24.54 14.12 -10.96
CA SER A 61 24.24 13.33 -9.74
C SER A 61 25.03 13.78 -8.51
N LEU A 62 26.14 14.51 -8.71
CA LEU A 62 26.88 15.18 -7.64
C LEU A 62 26.50 16.66 -7.65
N SER A 63 25.84 17.11 -6.59
CA SER A 63 25.41 18.49 -6.40
C SER A 63 26.06 19.09 -5.16
N PHE A 64 26.45 20.36 -5.27
CA PHE A 64 26.95 21.19 -4.16
C PHE A 64 25.93 22.27 -3.79
N ASP A 65 24.68 22.10 -4.20
CA ASP A 65 23.61 23.03 -3.86
C ASP A 65 23.52 23.26 -2.34
N GLY A 66 23.30 24.51 -1.95
CA GLY A 66 23.34 24.94 -0.55
C GLY A 66 24.75 25.14 0.04
N SER A 67 25.83 24.93 -0.72
CA SER A 67 27.18 25.28 -0.28
C SER A 67 27.35 26.79 -0.17
N VAL A 68 28.21 27.23 0.76
CA VAL A 68 28.56 28.63 0.95
C VAL A 68 30.06 28.78 1.11
N GLN A 69 30.59 29.93 0.70
CA GLN A 69 31.99 30.27 0.83
C GLN A 69 32.22 31.29 1.94
N TYR A 70 33.13 30.97 2.85
CA TYR A 70 33.68 31.89 3.85
C TYR A 70 35.21 31.87 3.79
N ALA A 71 35.85 32.91 4.34
CA ALA A 71 37.31 32.99 4.47
C ALA A 71 37.82 32.10 5.62
N GLN A 72 37.46 30.82 5.60
CA GLN A 72 37.82 29.80 6.58
C GLN A 72 38.14 28.48 5.87
N PRO A 73 38.83 27.53 6.54
CA PRO A 73 39.02 26.19 6.00
C PRO A 73 37.69 25.53 5.64
N SER A 74 37.64 24.86 4.49
CA SER A 74 36.43 24.19 4.02
C SER A 74 36.04 23.01 4.92
N SER A 75 34.74 22.83 5.16
CA SER A 75 34.19 21.71 5.93
C SER A 75 32.93 21.16 5.29
N LEU A 76 32.77 19.83 5.26
CA LEU A 76 31.54 19.18 4.83
C LEU A 76 30.48 19.29 5.92
N MET A 77 29.39 20.00 5.64
CA MET A 77 28.28 20.15 6.58
C MET A 77 27.24 19.02 6.44
N SER A 78 26.94 18.61 5.21
CA SER A 78 25.98 17.55 4.94
C SER A 78 26.38 16.77 3.69
N LEU A 79 26.04 15.48 3.68
CA LEU A 79 26.18 14.59 2.55
C LEU A 79 24.95 13.70 2.51
N SER A 80 24.27 13.65 1.37
CA SER A 80 23.15 12.76 1.14
C SER A 80 23.36 11.98 -0.14
N THR A 81 22.90 10.73 -0.14
CA THR A 81 23.00 9.84 -1.30
C THR A 81 21.66 9.13 -1.48
N ASN A 82 21.21 8.98 -2.72
CA ASN A 82 19.98 8.26 -3.06
C ASN A 82 20.20 6.76 -3.35
N GLY A 83 21.45 6.29 -3.25
CA GLY A 83 21.80 4.87 -3.43
C GLY A 83 21.38 4.03 -2.22
N TYR A 84 20.96 2.80 -2.48
CA TYR A 84 20.66 1.79 -1.46
C TYR A 84 21.17 0.43 -1.91
N GLY A 85 21.56 -0.41 -0.96
CA GLY A 85 21.98 -1.79 -1.24
C GLY A 85 20.80 -2.66 -1.68
N GLY A 86 21.11 -3.85 -2.22
CA GLY A 86 20.11 -4.88 -2.46
C GLY A 86 19.35 -5.20 -1.17
N GLY A 87 18.04 -5.34 -1.26
CA GLY A 87 17.18 -5.66 -0.13
C GLY A 87 16.23 -6.80 -0.49
N PHE A 88 15.95 -7.66 0.48
CA PHE A 88 14.94 -8.70 0.34
C PHE A 88 13.59 -8.15 0.81
N PHE A 89 12.50 -8.71 0.29
CA PHE A 89 11.16 -8.36 0.71
C PHE A 89 10.95 -8.75 2.19
N THR A 90 10.51 -7.80 3.02
CA THR A 90 10.30 -8.03 4.47
C THR A 90 8.84 -8.02 4.86
N GLY A 91 7.97 -7.37 4.09
CA GLY A 91 6.54 -7.39 4.38
C GLY A 91 5.72 -6.49 3.47
N VAL A 92 4.40 -6.55 3.66
CA VAL A 92 3.42 -5.74 2.96
C VAL A 92 2.63 -4.89 3.94
N SER A 93 2.25 -3.70 3.51
CA SER A 93 1.32 -2.82 4.20
C SER A 93 0.26 -2.40 3.20
N ILE A 94 -1.00 -2.34 3.63
CA ILE A 94 -2.11 -1.83 2.83
C ILE A 94 -2.62 -0.58 3.55
N ASP A 95 -2.76 0.53 2.84
CA ASP A 95 -3.35 1.74 3.39
C ASP A 95 -4.88 1.79 3.22
N GLY A 96 -5.54 2.77 3.83
CA GLY A 96 -6.99 2.91 3.74
C GLY A 96 -7.51 3.29 2.35
N GLY A 97 -6.63 3.80 1.48
CA GLY A 97 -6.89 4.05 0.06
C GLY A 97 -6.65 2.81 -0.82
N GLY A 98 -6.34 1.66 -0.21
CA GLY A 98 -6.08 0.40 -0.90
C GLY A 98 -4.71 0.30 -1.56
N ALA A 99 -3.80 1.25 -1.37
CA ALA A 99 -2.46 1.14 -1.92
C ALA A 99 -1.66 0.07 -1.16
N ILE A 100 -1.18 -0.91 -1.92
CA ILE A 100 -0.36 -2.01 -1.44
C ILE A 100 1.10 -1.60 -1.55
N THR A 101 1.77 -1.54 -0.42
CA THR A 101 3.15 -1.09 -0.33
C THR A 101 4.05 -2.19 0.24
N GLY A 102 5.09 -2.55 -0.49
CA GLY A 102 6.11 -3.50 -0.07
C GLY A 102 7.22 -2.82 0.72
N ARG A 103 7.60 -3.43 1.83
CA ARG A 103 8.77 -3.05 2.64
C ARG A 103 9.92 -4.01 2.34
N TYR A 104 11.13 -3.46 2.27
CA TYR A 104 12.34 -4.21 1.99
C TYR A 104 13.36 -4.04 3.13
N SER A 105 14.29 -4.98 3.26
CA SER A 105 15.30 -5.01 4.33
C SER A 105 16.31 -3.86 4.26
N ASN A 106 16.40 -3.20 3.10
CA ASN A 106 17.24 -2.02 2.87
C ASN A 106 16.57 -0.70 3.30
N GLY A 107 15.41 -0.77 3.98
CA GLY A 107 14.65 0.39 4.44
C GLY A 107 13.83 1.08 3.34
N VAL A 108 13.94 0.63 2.09
CA VAL A 108 13.14 1.17 0.98
C VAL A 108 11.74 0.57 1.04
N THR A 109 10.78 1.42 0.73
CA THR A 109 9.36 1.05 0.62
C THR A 109 8.91 1.37 -0.79
N ARG A 110 8.21 0.44 -1.46
CA ARG A 110 7.78 0.61 -2.86
C ARG A 110 6.31 0.26 -3.04
N PRO A 111 5.56 1.04 -3.84
CA PRO A 111 4.21 0.64 -4.24
C PRO A 111 4.27 -0.61 -5.13
N ILE A 112 3.45 -1.60 -4.82
CA ILE A 112 3.34 -2.85 -5.58
C ILE A 112 2.06 -2.84 -6.43
N GLY A 113 0.97 -2.28 -5.90
CA GLY A 113 -0.32 -2.20 -6.59
C GLY A 113 -1.38 -1.53 -5.74
N THR A 114 -2.62 -1.57 -6.21
CA THR A 114 -3.76 -0.94 -5.52
C THR A 114 -4.97 -1.87 -5.58
N ILE A 115 -5.68 -1.99 -4.46
CA ILE A 115 -6.95 -2.69 -4.38
C ILE A 115 -8.04 -1.79 -4.97
N VAL A 116 -8.88 -2.36 -5.83
CA VAL A 116 -10.03 -1.69 -6.44
C VAL A 116 -11.28 -2.27 -5.81
N LEU A 117 -12.24 -1.43 -5.43
CA LEU A 117 -13.56 -1.90 -5.01
C LEU A 117 -14.56 -1.78 -6.16
N ALA A 118 -15.62 -2.56 -6.09
CA ALA A 118 -16.75 -2.49 -7.01
C ALA A 118 -18.02 -2.17 -6.23
N ASN A 119 -18.78 -1.19 -6.70
CA ASN A 119 -20.12 -0.89 -6.21
C ASN A 119 -21.14 -1.25 -7.30
N PHE A 120 -22.35 -1.65 -6.89
CA PHE A 120 -23.43 -2.01 -7.79
C PHE A 120 -24.65 -1.13 -7.48
N THR A 121 -25.41 -0.76 -8.51
CA THR A 121 -26.61 0.06 -8.34
C THR A 121 -27.66 -0.66 -7.49
N SER A 122 -27.80 -1.98 -7.67
CA SER A 122 -28.70 -2.83 -6.89
C SER A 122 -27.93 -4.02 -6.30
N PRO A 123 -27.46 -3.93 -5.04
CA PRO A 123 -26.78 -5.03 -4.37
C PRO A 123 -27.65 -6.28 -4.21
N ASP A 124 -28.96 -6.12 -3.99
CA ASP A 124 -29.91 -7.23 -3.83
C ASP A 124 -30.11 -8.04 -5.12
N GLY A 125 -29.76 -7.47 -6.27
CA GLY A 125 -29.80 -8.16 -7.56
C GLY A 125 -28.60 -9.08 -7.81
N LEU A 126 -27.61 -9.11 -6.91
CA LEU A 126 -26.43 -9.97 -7.06
C LEU A 126 -26.79 -11.44 -6.83
N ASP A 127 -26.24 -12.32 -7.67
CA ASP A 127 -26.43 -13.76 -7.55
C ASP A 127 -25.38 -14.34 -6.58
N PRO A 128 -25.77 -14.97 -5.47
CA PRO A 128 -24.83 -15.55 -4.52
C PRO A 128 -24.13 -16.77 -5.14
N ALA A 129 -22.80 -16.71 -5.22
CA ALA A 129 -21.96 -17.79 -5.75
C ALA A 129 -21.42 -18.74 -4.67
N GLY A 130 -21.77 -18.50 -3.39
CA GLY A 130 -21.27 -19.26 -2.22
C GLY A 130 -20.05 -18.62 -1.57
N ASP A 131 -19.69 -19.04 -0.36
CA ASP A 131 -18.52 -18.56 0.41
C ASP A 131 -18.39 -17.03 0.56
N GLY A 132 -19.52 -16.31 0.55
CA GLY A 132 -19.54 -14.84 0.58
C GLY A 132 -19.17 -14.18 -0.75
N LEU A 133 -19.06 -14.95 -1.83
CA LEU A 133 -18.87 -14.45 -3.19
C LEU A 133 -20.22 -14.17 -3.86
N TYR A 134 -20.22 -13.12 -4.67
CA TYR A 134 -21.37 -12.65 -5.42
C TYR A 134 -21.01 -12.47 -6.89
N ARG A 135 -21.97 -12.72 -7.77
CA ARG A 135 -21.84 -12.56 -9.21
C ARG A 135 -22.80 -11.49 -9.72
N ALA A 136 -22.31 -10.63 -10.61
CA ALA A 136 -23.12 -9.63 -11.27
C ALA A 136 -24.19 -10.26 -12.17
N THR A 137 -25.39 -9.71 -12.14
CA THR A 137 -26.54 -10.11 -12.97
C THR A 137 -27.05 -8.90 -13.77
N ALA A 138 -28.05 -9.13 -14.63
CA ALA A 138 -28.74 -8.03 -15.29
C ALA A 138 -29.47 -7.12 -14.28
N GLU A 139 -30.00 -7.69 -13.19
CA GLU A 139 -30.74 -6.96 -12.15
C GLU A 139 -29.83 -6.16 -11.22
N SER A 140 -28.58 -6.59 -11.00
CA SER A 140 -27.61 -5.83 -10.19
C SER A 140 -27.08 -4.59 -10.92
N GLY A 141 -27.15 -4.59 -12.25
CA GLY A 141 -26.46 -3.64 -13.11
C GLY A 141 -24.95 -3.93 -13.22
N ALA A 142 -24.25 -3.05 -13.94
CA ALA A 142 -22.81 -3.14 -14.14
C ALA A 142 -22.01 -2.71 -12.90
N ALA A 143 -20.85 -3.33 -12.69
CA ALA A 143 -19.94 -2.99 -11.61
C ALA A 143 -19.31 -1.60 -11.84
N LEU A 144 -19.50 -0.69 -10.89
CA LEU A 144 -18.82 0.60 -10.84
C LEU A 144 -17.54 0.45 -10.02
N THR A 145 -16.38 0.50 -10.67
CA THR A 145 -15.09 0.28 -10.03
C THR A 145 -14.38 1.59 -9.69
N GLY A 146 -13.56 1.57 -8.65
CA GLY A 146 -12.76 2.73 -8.25
C GLY A 146 -11.86 2.47 -7.04
N ALA A 147 -11.13 3.50 -6.64
CA ALA A 147 -10.25 3.43 -5.49
C ALA A 147 -11.04 3.55 -4.17
N PRO A 148 -10.67 2.79 -3.13
CA PRO A 148 -11.21 2.96 -1.78
C PRO A 148 -11.15 4.43 -1.30
N GLY A 149 -12.19 4.87 -0.61
CA GLY A 149 -12.30 6.22 -0.06
C GLY A 149 -12.59 7.34 -1.08
N GLN A 150 -12.72 7.03 -2.37
CA GLN A 150 -13.03 7.98 -3.43
C GLN A 150 -14.42 7.71 -4.04
N ASN A 151 -15.06 8.72 -4.64
CA ASN A 151 -16.33 8.58 -5.38
C ASN A 151 -17.45 7.86 -4.61
N GLY A 152 -17.55 8.08 -3.29
CA GLY A 152 -18.57 7.44 -2.44
C GLY A 152 -18.28 5.99 -2.07
N MET A 153 -17.07 5.50 -2.35
CA MET A 153 -16.63 4.15 -2.00
C MET A 153 -16.13 4.10 -0.55
N GLY A 154 -16.34 2.97 0.12
CA GLY A 154 -15.84 2.74 1.48
C GLY A 154 -14.31 2.79 1.57
N GLN A 155 -13.80 2.98 2.79
CA GLN A 155 -12.37 2.89 3.08
C GLN A 155 -12.00 1.45 3.47
N ILE A 156 -10.75 1.07 3.21
CA ILE A 156 -10.21 -0.21 3.67
C ILE A 156 -9.64 -0.05 5.07
N VAL A 157 -9.91 -1.00 5.96
CA VAL A 157 -9.23 -1.11 7.25
C VAL A 157 -8.29 -2.31 7.20
N SER A 158 -6.99 -2.06 7.08
CA SER A 158 -5.99 -3.13 7.00
C SER A 158 -5.89 -3.89 8.31
N GLY A 159 -5.80 -5.22 8.24
CA GLY A 159 -5.64 -6.09 9.40
C GLY A 159 -6.92 -6.34 10.21
N ALA A 160 -8.08 -5.84 9.76
CA ALA A 160 -9.38 -6.13 10.35
C ALA A 160 -10.13 -7.20 9.54
N LEU A 161 -10.97 -7.98 10.23
CA LEU A 161 -11.90 -8.92 9.63
C LEU A 161 -13.33 -8.42 9.88
N GLU A 162 -14.12 -8.27 8.83
CA GLU A 162 -15.53 -7.92 8.96
C GLU A 162 -16.31 -9.09 9.58
N MET A 163 -17.01 -8.81 10.68
CA MET A 163 -17.84 -9.80 11.37
C MET A 163 -19.22 -9.89 10.73
N SER A 164 -19.88 -11.03 10.92
CA SER A 164 -21.27 -11.18 10.49
C SER A 164 -22.15 -10.14 11.16
N THR A 165 -23.07 -9.58 10.39
CA THR A 165 -24.10 -8.65 10.88
C THR A 165 -25.26 -9.37 11.58
N VAL A 166 -25.26 -10.71 11.60
CA VAL A 166 -26.34 -11.53 12.14
C VAL A 166 -26.29 -11.60 13.67
N ASP A 167 -27.42 -11.30 14.31
CA ASP A 167 -27.64 -11.52 15.74
C ASP A 167 -28.26 -12.91 15.99
N LEU A 168 -27.46 -13.81 16.57
CA LEU A 168 -27.85 -15.18 16.84
C LEU A 168 -29.09 -15.29 17.73
N ALA A 169 -29.24 -14.43 18.74
CA ALA A 169 -30.36 -14.52 19.67
C ALA A 169 -31.68 -14.20 18.95
N ARG A 170 -31.66 -13.17 18.11
CA ARG A 170 -32.82 -12.77 17.30
C ARG A 170 -33.18 -13.84 16.28
N GLU A 171 -32.19 -14.41 15.59
CA GLU A 171 -32.43 -15.46 14.60
C GLU A 171 -32.95 -16.75 15.24
N MET A 172 -32.47 -17.12 16.43
CA MET A 172 -33.02 -18.28 17.16
C MET A 172 -34.50 -18.07 17.52
N VAL A 173 -34.89 -16.87 17.97
CA VAL A 173 -36.29 -16.56 18.29
C VAL A 173 -37.15 -16.59 17.02
N ALA A 174 -36.65 -16.06 15.90
CA ALA A 174 -37.33 -16.13 14.61
C ALA A 174 -37.56 -17.59 14.16
N LEU A 175 -36.53 -18.45 14.32
CA LEU A 175 -36.62 -19.87 14.02
C LEU A 175 -37.65 -20.57 14.91
N ILE A 176 -37.63 -20.35 16.23
CA ILE A 176 -38.62 -20.91 17.16
C ILE A 176 -40.03 -20.45 16.82
N THR A 177 -40.19 -19.18 16.42
CA THR A 177 -41.49 -18.64 16.02
C THR A 177 -41.99 -19.32 14.75
N SER A 178 -41.14 -19.48 13.74
CA SER A 178 -41.46 -20.22 12.51
C SER A 178 -41.83 -21.68 12.79
N GLN A 179 -41.09 -22.36 13.66
CA GLN A 179 -41.40 -23.72 14.10
C GLN A 179 -42.75 -23.81 14.82
N ARG A 180 -43.07 -22.86 15.71
CA ARG A 180 -44.38 -22.81 16.38
C ARG A 180 -45.51 -22.56 15.38
N SER A 181 -45.32 -21.66 14.41
CA SER A 181 -46.29 -21.43 13.35
C SER A 181 -46.53 -22.70 12.52
N PHE A 182 -45.47 -23.43 12.18
CA PHE A 182 -45.61 -24.73 11.50
C PHE A 182 -46.38 -25.74 12.34
N GLN A 183 -46.07 -25.87 13.64
CA GLN A 183 -46.78 -26.78 14.55
C GLN A 183 -48.26 -26.43 14.70
N ILE A 184 -48.59 -25.15 14.80
CA ILE A 184 -49.98 -24.68 14.85
C ILE A 184 -50.69 -25.02 13.54
N ASN A 185 -50.08 -24.72 12.39
CA ASN A 185 -50.64 -25.04 11.08
C ASN A 185 -50.88 -26.54 10.91
N SER A 186 -49.95 -27.39 11.34
CA SER A 186 -50.13 -28.85 11.32
C SER A 186 -51.26 -29.32 12.24
N ARG A 187 -51.37 -28.75 13.46
CA ARG A 187 -52.48 -29.10 14.37
C ARG A 187 -53.83 -28.67 13.82
N VAL A 188 -53.92 -27.50 13.18
CA VAL A 188 -55.15 -27.04 12.52
C VAL A 188 -55.58 -28.04 11.44
N ILE A 189 -54.63 -28.55 10.64
CA ILE A 189 -54.91 -29.59 9.64
C ILE A 189 -55.41 -30.87 10.31
N THR A 190 -54.72 -31.39 11.33
CA THR A 190 -55.15 -32.61 12.02
C THR A 190 -56.54 -32.49 12.64
N VAL A 191 -56.84 -31.35 13.26
CA VAL A 191 -58.17 -31.09 13.83
C VAL A 191 -59.21 -30.99 12.72
N ALA A 192 -58.89 -30.33 11.60
CA ALA A 192 -59.78 -30.29 10.45
C ALA A 192 -60.06 -31.70 9.90
N ASP A 193 -59.03 -32.55 9.74
CA ASP A 193 -59.18 -33.94 9.29
C ASP A 193 -60.06 -34.77 10.24
N GLN A 194 -59.90 -34.59 11.55
CA GLN A 194 -60.76 -35.24 12.55
C GLN A 194 -62.22 -34.79 12.42
N MET A 195 -62.47 -33.49 12.26
CA MET A 195 -63.83 -32.97 12.04
C MET A 195 -64.45 -33.48 10.74
N TYR A 196 -63.65 -33.61 9.67
CA TYR A 196 -64.11 -34.19 8.41
C TYR A 196 -64.53 -35.66 8.56
N ALA A 197 -63.76 -36.45 9.31
CA ALA A 197 -64.09 -37.85 9.58
C ALA A 197 -65.41 -37.99 10.37
N GLU A 198 -65.58 -37.21 11.44
CA GLU A 198 -66.79 -37.24 12.27
C GLU A 198 -68.05 -36.78 11.50
N ALA A 199 -67.92 -35.75 10.65
CA ALA A 199 -69.02 -35.31 9.78
C ALA A 199 -69.41 -36.35 8.72
N ALA A 200 -68.46 -37.19 8.26
CA ALA A 200 -68.74 -38.27 7.32
C ALA A 200 -69.50 -39.44 7.99
N GLU A 201 -69.20 -39.75 9.26
CA GLU A 201 -69.91 -40.76 10.04
C GLU A 201 -71.37 -40.37 10.33
N LEU A 202 -71.66 -39.08 10.55
CA LEU A 202 -73.02 -38.57 10.76
C LEU A 202 -73.96 -38.67 9.54
N LYS A 203 -73.42 -39.01 8.35
CA LYS A 203 -74.20 -39.13 7.11
C LYS A 203 -74.62 -40.57 6.76
N GLN A 204 -74.19 -41.57 7.53
CA GLN A 204 -74.67 -42.96 7.43
C GLN A 204 -75.86 -43.20 8.36
#